data_AF-A0A381X2P6-F1
#
_entry.id   AF-A0A381X2P6-F1
#
_cell.length_a   1.000
_cell.length_b   1.000
_cell.length_c   1.000
_cell.angle_alpha   90.00
_cell.angle_beta   90.00
_cell.angle_gamma   90.00
#
_symmetry.space_group_name_H-M   'P 1'
#
loop_
_entity.id
_entity.type
_entity.pdbx_description
1 polymer ?
#
loop_
_entity_poly.entity_id
_entity_poly.type
_entity_poly.pdbx_seq_one_letter_code
_entity_poly.pdbx_strand_id
1 'polypeptide(L)' 'MTLRIAHVNVSKGYRGGERQTELLARELEKADVQQILIARRGAPLVERCQKIDLEIRTVSGNPLTVAMATK' A
#
# COMPACT_ATOMS: atom_id res chain seq x y z
N MET A 1 17.25 -9.04 11.55
CA MET A 1 16.18 -8.04 11.39
C MET A 1 15.48 -8.33 10.08
N THR A 2 14.16 -8.50 10.09
CA THR A 2 13.39 -8.67 8.85
C THR A 2 13.08 -7.29 8.27
N LEU A 3 13.47 -7.05 7.02
CA LEU A 3 13.14 -5.82 6.31
C LEU A 3 11.63 -5.77 6.05
N ARG A 4 11.00 -4.65 6.38
CA ARG A 4 9.58 -4.42 6.09
C ARG A 4 9.41 -3.15 5.26
N ILE A 5 8.70 -3.25 4.14
CA ILE A 5 8.49 -2.14 3.18
C ILE A 5 7.10 -1.54 3.35
N ALA A 6 7.04 -0.22 3.52
CA ALA A 6 5.81 0.55 3.56
C ALA A 6 5.56 1.28 2.23
N HIS A 7 4.49 0.90 1.53
CA HIS A 7 3.99 1.58 0.34
C HIS A 7 3.00 2.65 0.75
N VAL A 8 3.34 3.92 0.52
CA VAL A 8 2.43 5.04 0.81
C VAL A 8 1.85 5.57 -0.49
N ASN A 9 0.57 5.32 -0.73
CA ASN A 9 -0.14 5.83 -1.90
C ASN A 9 -1.58 6.21 -1.55
N VAL A 10 -1.80 7.50 -1.27
CA VAL A 10 -3.08 8.04 -0.78
C VAL A 10 -3.88 8.82 -1.84
N SER A 11 -3.60 8.55 -3.11
CA SER A 11 -4.36 9.07 -4.23
C SER A 11 -5.80 8.54 -4.23
N LYS A 12 -6.73 9.32 -4.81
CA LYS A 12 -8.16 8.94 -4.91
C LYS A 12 -8.43 7.99 -6.09
N GLY A 13 -7.61 8.07 -7.13
CA GLY A 13 -7.83 7.38 -8.39
C GLY A 13 -7.01 6.11 -8.53
N TYR A 14 -6.92 5.64 -9.77
CA TYR A 14 -6.04 4.56 -10.16
C TYR A 14 -5.42 4.88 -11.52
N ARG A 15 -4.14 5.27 -11.52
CA ARG A 15 -3.37 5.63 -12.70
C ARG A 15 -2.00 4.93 -12.64
N GLY A 16 -0.99 5.48 -13.30
CA GLY A 16 0.34 4.89 -13.38
C GLY A 16 0.99 4.66 -12.02
N GLY A 17 0.88 5.61 -11.08
CA GLY A 17 1.52 5.49 -9.76
C GLY A 17 0.92 4.37 -8.91
N GLU A 18 -0.41 4.30 -8.85
CA GLU A 18 -1.14 3.22 -8.16
C GLU A 18 -0.86 1.85 -8.81
N ARG A 19 -0.81 1.79 -10.14
CA ARG A 19 -0.46 0.56 -10.87
C ARG A 19 0.97 0.12 -10.59
N GLN A 20 1.91 1.05 -10.49
CA GLN A 20 3.29 0.73 -10.11
C GLN A 20 3.35 0.20 -8.68
N THR A 21 2.63 0.82 -7.73
CA THR A 21 2.55 0.32 -6.35
C THR A 21 2.00 -1.11 -6.30
N GLU A 22 0.92 -1.40 -7.01
CA GLU A 22 0.34 -2.74 -7.07
C GLU A 22 1.30 -3.77 -7.65
N LEU A 23 1.91 -3.48 -8.81
CA LEU A 23 2.83 -4.40 -9.47
C LEU A 23 4.06 -4.68 -8.62
N LEU A 24 4.62 -3.64 -8.00
CA LEU A 24 5.73 -3.78 -7.07
C LEU A 24 5.36 -4.68 -5.89
N ALA A 25 4.18 -4.45 -5.29
CA ALA A 25 3.71 -5.25 -4.16
C ALA A 25 3.55 -6.74 -4.50
N ARG A 26 3.02 -7.04 -5.69
CA ARG A 26 2.89 -8.42 -6.21
C ARG A 26 4.23 -9.11 -6.40
N GLU A 27 5.24 -8.42 -6.93
CA GLU A 27 6.55 -9.06 -7.11
C GLU A 27 7.31 -9.22 -5.78
N LEU A 28 7.14 -8.29 -4.84
CA LEU A 28 7.73 -8.39 -3.50
C LEU A 28 7.10 -9.51 -2.66
N GLU A 29 5.81 -9.80 -2.83
CA GLU A 29 5.14 -10.95 -2.22
C GLU A 29 5.82 -12.26 -2.64
N LYS A 30 6.10 -12.42 -3.94
CA LYS A 30 6.81 -13.62 -4.46
C LYS A 30 8.22 -13.77 -3.92
N ALA A 31 8.84 -12.67 -3.48
CA ALA A 31 10.16 -12.64 -2.88
C ALA A 31 10.13 -12.76 -1.34
N ASP A 32 8.96 -13.09 -0.76
CA ASP A 32 8.75 -13.24 0.69
C ASP A 32 9.13 -11.98 1.51
N VAL A 33 8.95 -10.81 0.90
CA VAL A 33 9.22 -9.53 1.56
C VAL A 33 7.99 -9.11 2.36
N GLN A 34 8.17 -8.81 3.64
CA GLN A 34 7.10 -8.27 4.49
C GLN A 34 6.72 -6.86 4.06
N GLN A 35 5.42 -6.62 3.92
CA GLN A 35 4.91 -5.40 3.32
C GLN A 35 3.75 -4.78 4.10
N ILE A 36 3.55 -3.49 3.88
CA ILE A 36 2.35 -2.76 4.28
C ILE A 36 1.96 -1.74 3.21
N LEU A 37 0.68 -1.67 2.89
CA LEU A 37 0.09 -0.66 2.02
C LEU A 37 -0.71 0.34 2.85
N ILE A 38 -0.28 1.60 2.82
CA ILE A 38 -1.00 2.75 3.35
C ILE A 38 -1.71 3.41 2.18
N ALA A 39 -3.01 3.14 2.07
CA ALA A 39 -3.84 3.62 0.96
C ALA A 39 -4.98 4.52 1.44
N ARG A 40 -5.50 5.35 0.54
CA ARG A 40 -6.69 6.15 0.85
C ARG A 40 -7.91 5.24 1.01
N ARG A 41 -8.71 5.49 2.04
CA ARG A 41 -9.97 4.77 2.28
C ARG A 41 -10.90 4.88 1.07
N GLY A 42 -11.39 3.74 0.60
CA GLY A 42 -12.29 3.64 -0.56
C GLY A 42 -11.62 3.87 -1.92
N ALA A 43 -10.28 4.03 -1.97
CA ALA A 43 -9.59 4.15 -3.25
C ALA A 43 -9.47 2.78 -3.95
N PRO A 44 -9.50 2.73 -5.29
CA PRO A 44 -9.44 1.46 -6.04
C PRO A 44 -8.19 0.63 -5.73
N LEU A 45 -7.07 1.28 -5.38
CA LEU A 45 -5.83 0.59 -5.01
C LEU A 45 -6.02 -0.40 -3.85
N VAL A 46 -6.91 -0.10 -2.89
CA VAL A 46 -7.23 -1.02 -1.78
C VAL A 46 -7.78 -2.33 -2.33
N GLU A 47 -8.80 -2.25 -3.17
CA GLU A 47 -9.48 -3.41 -3.75
C GLU A 47 -8.53 -4.24 -4.61
N ARG A 48 -7.70 -3.61 -5.44
CA ARG A 48 -6.77 -4.33 -6.33
C ARG A 48 -5.67 -5.08 -5.58
N CYS A 49 -5.31 -4.61 -4.38
CA CYS A 49 -4.29 -5.23 -3.54
C CYS A 49 -4.84 -6.24 -2.51
N GLN A 50 -6.16 -6.44 -2.41
CA GLN A 50 -6.75 -7.38 -1.44
C GLN A 50 -6.30 -8.85 -1.57
N LYS A 51 -5.82 -9.24 -2.77
CA LYS A 51 -5.35 -10.60 -3.04
C LYS A 51 -3.82 -10.77 -2.92
N ILE A 52 -3.13 -9.73 -2.49
CA ILE A 52 -1.68 -9.75 -2.25
C ILE A 52 -1.49 -9.94 -0.76
N ASP A 53 -0.60 -10.84 -0.34
CA ASP A 53 -0.23 -11.04 1.06
C ASP A 53 0.59 -9.85 1.59
N LEU A 54 -0.14 -8.80 1.99
CA LEU A 54 0.40 -7.62 2.63
C LEU A 54 -0.63 -7.01 3.59
N GLU A 55 -0.17 -6.31 4.62
CA GLU A 55 -1.07 -5.58 5.51
C GLU A 55 -1.62 -4.34 4.81
N ILE A 56 -2.94 -4.11 4.85
CA ILE A 56 -3.56 -2.91 4.29
C ILE A 56 -4.07 -1.99 5.41
N ARG A 57 -3.60 -0.75 5.43
CA ARG A 57 -4.10 0.32 6.31
C ARG A 57 -4.73 1.44 5.49
N THR A 58 -5.98 1.77 5.81
CA THR A 58 -6.70 2.83 5.09
C THR A 58 -6.76 4.14 5.88
N VAL A 59 -6.46 5.25 5.20
CA VAL A 59 -6.40 6.60 5.80
C VAL A 59 -7.19 7.64 4.99
N SER A 60 -7.44 8.82 5.55
CA SER A 60 -8.13 9.93 4.85
C SER A 60 -7.23 10.69 3.87
N GLY A 61 -5.90 10.54 4.00
CA GLY A 61 -4.88 11.20 3.18
C GLY A 61 -4.24 12.45 3.80
N ASN A 62 -4.61 12.83 5.03
CA ASN A 62 -3.91 13.87 5.79
C ASN A 62 -2.49 13.38 6.17
N PRO A 63 -1.42 14.17 5.96
CA PRO A 63 -0.04 13.81 6.33
C PRO A 63 0.13 13.19 7.71
N LEU A 64 -0.53 13.70 8.75
CA LEU A 64 -0.43 13.14 10.11
C LEU A 64 -0.96 11.71 10.17
N THR A 65 -2.13 11.46 9.58
CA THR A 65 -2.73 10.12 9.55
C THR A 65 -1.90 9.14 8.71
N VAL A 66 -1.25 9.63 7.66
CA VAL A 66 -0.34 8.84 6.82
C VAL A 66 0.88 8.43 7.63
N ALA A 67 1.56 9.38 8.28
CA ALA A 67 2.77 9.11 9.07
C ALA A 67 2.50 8.20 10.29
N MET A 68 1.33 8.29 10.90
CA MET A 68 0.94 7.36 11.98
C MET A 68 0.71 5.95 11.44
N ALA A 69 0.21 5.81 10.22
CA ALA A 69 -0.08 4.51 9.60
C ALA A 69 1.17 3.79 9.08
N THR A 70 2.34 4.43 8.97
CA THR A 70 3.58 3.79 8.52
C THR A 70 4.38 3.09 9.63
N LYS A 71 4.01 3.28 10.90
CA LYS A 71 4.68 2.68 12.06
C LYS A 71 4.17 1.26 12.31
#